data_AF-A0A7I8E533-F1
#
_entry.id   AF-A0A7I8E533-F1
#
_cell.length_a   1.000
_cell.length_b   1.000
_cell.length_c   1.000
_cell.angle_alpha   90.00
_cell.angle_beta   90.00
_cell.angle_gamma   90.00
#
_symmetry.space_group_name_H-M   'P 1'
#
loop_
_entity.id
_entity.type
_entity.pdbx_description
1 polymer ?
#
loop_
_entity_poly.entity_id
_entity_poly.type
_entity_poly.pdbx_seq_one_letter_code
_entity_poly.pdbx_strand_id
1 'polypeptide(L)' 'MDKKEDFVVFVVWQCKTLQNHKAILSASNKGAMLYECTYNGDKKELYINAYKKIENKCIKC' A
#
# COMPACT_ATOMS: atom_id res chain seq x y z
N MET A 1 24.72 -15.08 9.78
CA MET A 1 23.96 -14.00 10.45
C MET A 1 23.37 -13.15 9.34
N ASP A 2 22.10 -13.35 9.03
CA ASP A 2 21.40 -12.60 7.99
C ASP A 2 21.40 -11.12 8.33
N LYS A 3 22.03 -10.31 7.46
CA LYS A 3 21.91 -8.86 7.52
C LYS A 3 20.46 -8.51 7.27
N LYS A 4 19.72 -8.22 8.35
CA LYS A 4 18.38 -7.65 8.26
C LYS A 4 18.56 -6.25 7.68
N GLU A 5 18.29 -6.08 6.39
CA GLU A 5 18.20 -4.74 5.83
C GLU A 5 17.05 -4.02 6.52
N ASP A 6 17.36 -2.91 7.18
CA ASP A 6 16.35 -2.03 7.74
C ASP A 6 15.59 -1.39 6.57
N PHE A 7 14.37 -1.84 6.34
CA PHE A 7 13.46 -1.23 5.38
C PHE A 7 12.40 -0.40 6.12
N VAL A 8 12.04 0.73 5.53
CA VAL A 8 10.97 1.59 6.05
C VAL A 8 9.69 1.34 5.26
N VAL A 9 8.57 1.21 5.97
CA VAL A 9 7.24 1.16 5.36
C VAL A 9 6.70 2.59 5.28
N PHE A 10 6.14 2.95 4.12
CA PHE A 10 5.57 4.27 3.89
C PHE A 10 4.23 4.20 3.16
N VAL A 11 3.41 5.22 3.37
CA VAL A 11 2.11 5.38 2.70
C VAL A 11 2.35 6.04 1.35
N VAL A 12 2.01 5.33 0.28
CA VAL A 12 2.05 5.85 -1.10
C VAL A 12 0.86 6.76 -1.34
N TRP A 13 -0.31 6.34 -0.87
CA TRP A 13 -1.54 7.10 -0.97
C TRP A 13 -2.51 6.66 0.12
N GLN A 14 -3.34 7.59 0.60
CA GLN A 14 -4.45 7.25 1.47
C GLN A 14 -5.64 8.16 1.23
N CYS A 15 -6.83 7.65 1.52
CA CYS A 15 -8.03 8.44 1.69
C CYS A 15 -8.87 7.92 2.87
N LYS A 16 -9.73 8.80 3.34
CA LYS A 16 -10.77 8.51 4.31
C LYS A 16 -12.08 9.08 3.79
N THR A 17 -13.12 8.27 3.77
CA THR A 17 -14.48 8.71 3.46
C THR A 17 -15.40 8.20 4.55
N LEU A 18 -15.96 9.12 5.34
CA LEU A 18 -16.74 8.79 6.54
C LEU A 18 -15.96 7.86 7.48
N GLN A 19 -16.48 6.66 7.79
CA GLN A 19 -15.83 5.65 8.65
C GLN A 19 -14.86 4.74 7.88
N ASN A 20 -14.80 4.84 6.54
CA ASN A 20 -14.01 3.95 5.70
C ASN A 20 -12.63 4.54 5.42
N HIS A 21 -11.61 3.68 5.40
CA HIS A 21 -10.24 4.06 5.07
C HIS A 21 -9.72 3.20 3.93
N LYS A 22 -8.95 3.81 3.02
CA LYS A 22 -8.15 3.08 2.05
C LYS A 22 -6.74 3.64 2.03
N ALA A 23 -5.75 2.77 2.07
CA ALA A 23 -4.34 3.14 1.99
C ALA A 23 -3.58 2.18 1.07
N ILE A 24 -2.64 2.71 0.31
CA ILE A 24 -1.63 1.94 -0.40
C ILE A 24 -0.30 2.14 0.31
N LEU A 25 0.35 1.04 0.67
CA LEU A 25 1.62 1.01 1.37
C LEU A 25 2.69 0.38 0.48
N SER A 26 3.93 0.79 0.68
CA SER A 26 5.12 0.19 0.08
C SER A 26 6.24 0.16 1.11
N ALA A 27 7.30 -0.58 0.79
CA ALA A 27 8.54 -0.55 1.55
C ALA A 27 9.70 0.04 0.71
N SER A 28 10.76 0.50 1.39
CA SER A 28 11.94 1.11 0.75
C SER A 28 12.85 0.11 0.04
N ASN A 29 12.61 -1.20 0.18
CA ASN A 29 13.38 -2.23 -0.50
C ASN A 29 13.16 -2.16 -2.02
N LYS A 30 14.23 -2.43 -2.77
CA LYS A 30 14.16 -2.42 -4.24
C LYS A 30 13.21 -3.54 -4.70
N GLY A 31 12.19 -3.19 -5.50
CA GLY A 31 11.19 -4.14 -5.97
C GLY A 31 10.10 -4.49 -4.94
N ALA A 32 9.92 -3.65 -3.92
CA ALA A 32 8.83 -3.76 -2.95
C ALA A 32 7.47 -3.98 -3.62
N MET A 33 6.66 -4.85 -3.00
CA MET A 33 5.25 -4.99 -3.34
C MET A 33 4.47 -3.79 -2.81
N LEU A 34 3.35 -3.51 -3.48
CA LEU A 34 2.36 -2.59 -2.98
C LEU A 34 1.26 -3.37 -2.25
N TYR A 35 0.84 -2.83 -1.12
CA TYR A 35 -0.24 -3.38 -0.31
C TYR A 35 -1.37 -2.37 -0.25
N GLU A 36 -2.53 -2.72 -0.81
CA GLU A 36 -3.75 -1.94 -0.67
C GLU A 36 -4.54 -2.48 0.52
N CYS A 37 -4.73 -1.62 1.51
CA CYS A 37 -5.52 -1.87 2.71
C CYS A 37 -6.84 -1.12 2.58
N THR A 38 -7.96 -1.83 2.63
CA THR A 38 -9.31 -1.25 2.64
C THR A 38 -10.00 -1.61 3.95
N TYR A 39 -10.27 -0.61 4.78
CA TYR A 39 -10.97 -0.78 6.05
C TYR A 39 -12.41 -0.30 5.93
N ASN A 40 -13.35 -1.23 6.19
CA ASN A 40 -14.77 -0.93 6.34
C ASN A 40 -15.06 -0.58 7.79
N GLY A 41 -15.36 0.68 8.07
CA GLY A 41 -15.60 1.15 9.44
C GLY A 41 -16.94 0.74 10.04
N ASP A 42 -17.94 0.52 9.19
CA ASP A 42 -19.28 0.09 9.63
C ASP A 42 -19.26 -1.37 10.09
N LYS A 43 -18.55 -2.22 9.34
CA LYS A 43 -18.41 -3.65 9.63
C LYS A 43 -17.19 -3.99 10.49
N LYS A 44 -16.25 -3.05 10.65
CA LYS A 44 -14.96 -3.24 11.30
C LYS A 44 -14.10 -4.34 10.64
N GLU A 45 -14.08 -4.36 9.32
CA GLU A 45 -13.35 -5.36 8.52
C GLU A 45 -12.18 -4.72 7.78
N LEU A 46 -11.03 -5.41 7.73
CA LEU A 46 -9.86 -4.99 6.97
C LEU A 46 -9.61 -5.99 5.83
N TYR A 47 -9.59 -5.50 4.61
CA TYR A 47 -9.21 -6.24 3.42
C TYR A 47 -7.83 -5.81 2.95
N ILE A 48 -7.00 -6.77 2.56
CA ILE A 48 -5.62 -6.51 2.11
C ILE A 48 -5.41 -7.17 0.75
N ASN A 49 -5.01 -6.38 -0.24
CA ASN A 49 -4.58 -6.85 -1.55
C ASN A 49 -3.08 -6.59 -1.72
N ALA A 50 -2.33 -7.59 -2.17
CA ALA A 50 -0.90 -7.47 -2.45
C ALA A 50 -0.65 -7.53 -3.96
N TYR A 51 0.07 -6.55 -4.51
CA TYR A 51 0.33 -6.44 -5.94
C TYR A 51 1.76 -6.00 -6.22
N LYS A 52 2.28 -6.42 -7.38
CA LYS A 52 3.59 -6.00 -7.88
C LYS A 52 3.39 -4.91 -8.94
N LYS A 53 3.99 -3.74 -8.74
CA LYS A 53 3.98 -2.69 -9.76
C LYS A 53 4.84 -3.13 -10.95
N ILE A 54 4.24 -3.15 -12.14
CA ILE A 54 4.93 -3.55 -13.38
C ILE A 54 5.67 -2.34 -13.97
N GLU A 55 4.97 -1.22 -14.18
CA GLU A 55 5.53 0.01 -14.73
C GLU A 55 4.79 1.26 -14.24
N ASN A 56 5.36 2.44 -14.51
CA ASN A 56 4.71 3.73 -14.32
C ASN A 56 4.72 4.48 -15.65
N LYS A 57 3.57 4.58 -16.33
CA LYS A 57 3.43 5.28 -17.60
C LYS A 57 2.55 6.51 -17.42
N CYS A 58 3.07 7.68 -17.80
CA CYS A 58 2.28 8.89 -17.93
C CYS A 58 1.56 8.85 -19.29
N ILE A 59 0.23 8.81 -19.27
CA ILE A 59 -0.61 8.92 -20.46
C ILE A 59 -1.02 10.40 -20.58
N LYS A 60 -0.59 11.07 -21.65
CA LYS A 60 -1.04 12.44 -21.96
C LYS A 60 -2.28 12.36 -22.85
N CYS A 61 -3.33 13.07 -22.46
CA CYS A 61 -4.57 13.24 -23.20
C CYS A 61 -4.65 14.65 -23.78
#